data_AF-A0A8T7LPJ7-F1
#
_entry.id   AF-A0A8T7LPJ7-F1
#
_cell.length_a   1.000
_cell.length_b   1.000
_cell.length_c   1.000
_cell.angle_alpha   90.00
_cell.angle_beta   90.00
_cell.angle_gamma   90.00
#
_symmetry.space_group_name_H-M   'P 1'
#
loop_
_entity.id
_entity.type
_entity.pdbx_description
1 polymer ?
#
loop_
_entity_poly.entity_id
_entity_poly.type
_entity_poly.pdbx_seq_one_letter_code
_entity_poly.pdbx_strand_id
1 'polypeptide(L)'
;MTTSSHPLPKPAAQGSSMVKFSDKLTDSLNDITKMIEEHKVMIDSIQDIALELTNSIGTLHTLTVKYAGVANNILDGLLPIVKGLPIIPKNIVDLLVKLESITQKIIDSNAQTAKTIADVQTGLKTGDVNKIKGHAGQLQNVTNALKAILPGI
;
A
#
# COMPACT_ATOMS: atom_id res chain seq x y z
N MET A 1 -65.67 -53.49 33.42
CA MET A 1 -65.51 -52.41 32.43
C MET A 1 -64.81 -51.22 33.09
N THR A 2 -63.61 -50.92 32.59
CA THR A 2 -62.90 -49.63 32.57
C THR A 2 -62.72 -48.83 33.87
N THR A 3 -61.58 -49.02 34.51
CA THR A 3 -60.85 -47.95 35.21
C THR A 3 -60.16 -47.04 34.19
N SER A 4 -60.32 -45.72 34.26
CA SER A 4 -59.47 -44.77 33.54
C SER A 4 -59.37 -43.46 34.33
N SER A 5 -58.49 -43.47 35.32
CA SER A 5 -57.91 -42.24 35.89
C SER A 5 -56.77 -41.80 35.00
N HIS A 6 -57.06 -40.91 34.05
CA HIS A 6 -56.05 -40.21 33.26
C HIS A 6 -55.51 -39.03 34.11
N PRO A 7 -54.23 -39.02 34.53
CA PRO A 7 -53.67 -37.84 35.15
C PRO A 7 -53.49 -36.75 34.09
N LEU A 8 -53.97 -35.54 34.42
CA LEU A 8 -53.76 -34.33 33.61
C LEU A 8 -52.25 -34.10 33.41
N PRO A 9 -51.82 -33.61 32.22
CA PRO A 9 -50.43 -33.29 31.99
C PRO A 9 -50.00 -32.19 32.96
N LYS A 10 -48.92 -32.43 33.71
CA LYS A 10 -48.24 -31.38 34.50
C LYS A 10 -47.91 -30.21 33.58
N PRO A 11 -48.04 -28.95 34.03
CA PRO A 11 -47.53 -27.82 33.27
C PRO A 11 -46.05 -28.09 33.02
N ALA A 12 -45.65 -28.12 31.74
CA ALA A 12 -44.24 -27.99 31.41
C ALA A 12 -43.81 -26.69 32.09
N ALA A 13 -42.91 -26.80 33.07
CA ALA A 13 -42.14 -25.66 33.50
C ALA A 13 -41.27 -25.26 32.29
N GLN A 14 -41.88 -24.49 31.38
CA GLN A 14 -41.14 -23.60 30.50
C GLN A 14 -40.48 -22.61 31.43
N GLY A 15 -39.32 -23.02 31.95
CA GLY A 15 -38.30 -22.11 32.40
C GLY A 15 -37.88 -21.33 31.18
N SER A 16 -38.68 -20.32 30.82
CA SER A 16 -38.23 -19.18 30.05
C SER A 16 -37.10 -18.60 30.88
N SER A 17 -35.89 -19.11 30.68
CA SER A 17 -34.67 -18.60 31.32
C SER A 17 -34.61 -17.13 30.95
N MET A 18 -35.07 -16.27 31.86
CA MET A 18 -35.16 -14.85 31.63
C MET A 18 -33.72 -14.37 31.47
N VAL A 19 -33.29 -14.23 30.21
CA VAL A 19 -32.00 -13.69 29.86
C VAL A 19 -31.97 -12.27 30.41
N LYS A 20 -31.16 -12.06 31.44
CA LYS A 20 -31.05 -10.73 32.03
C LYS A 20 -30.37 -9.84 31.01
N PHE A 21 -30.87 -8.62 30.88
CA PHE A 21 -30.28 -7.63 29.99
C PHE A 21 -28.79 -7.39 30.31
N SER A 22 -28.41 -7.47 31.58
CA SER A 22 -27.01 -7.41 32.04
C SER A 22 -26.12 -8.48 31.42
N ASP A 23 -26.64 -9.70 31.27
CA ASP A 23 -25.88 -10.84 30.76
C ASP A 23 -25.65 -10.64 29.25
N LYS A 24 -26.68 -10.19 28.52
CA LYS A 24 -26.56 -9.81 27.10
C LYS A 24 -25.65 -8.62 26.86
N LEU A 25 -25.68 -7.62 27.73
CA LEU A 25 -24.76 -6.48 27.66
C LEU A 25 -23.32 -6.93 27.90
N THR A 26 -23.09 -7.81 28.87
CA THR A 26 -21.77 -8.37 29.18
C THR A 26 -21.24 -9.21 28.03
N ASP A 27 -22.07 -10.08 27.45
CA ASP A 27 -21.73 -10.87 26.25
C ASP A 27 -21.36 -9.93 25.09
N SER A 28 -22.15 -8.88 24.85
CA SER A 28 -21.88 -7.91 23.78
C SER A 28 -20.58 -7.14 24.01
N LEU A 29 -20.25 -6.77 25.25
CA LEU A 29 -18.99 -6.10 25.58
C LEU A 29 -17.78 -7.03 25.38
N ASN A 30 -17.93 -8.32 25.72
CA ASN A 30 -16.90 -9.33 25.45
C ASN A 30 -16.70 -9.54 23.95
N ASP A 31 -17.79 -9.59 23.18
CA ASP A 31 -17.74 -9.70 21.71
C ASP A 31 -17.09 -8.47 21.08
N ILE A 32 -17.43 -7.26 21.53
CA ILE A 32 -16.78 -6.01 21.09
C ILE A 32 -15.27 -6.05 21.43
N THR A 33 -14.91 -6.50 22.63
CA THR A 33 -13.50 -6.59 23.04
C THR A 33 -12.74 -7.57 22.15
N LYS A 34 -13.32 -8.73 21.85
CA LYS A 34 -12.73 -9.73 20.96
C LYS A 34 -12.57 -9.18 19.54
N MET A 35 -13.59 -8.51 19.01
CA MET A 35 -13.57 -7.87 17.70
C MET A 35 -12.48 -6.79 17.62
N ILE A 36 -12.30 -5.99 18.68
CA ILE A 36 -11.25 -4.97 18.76
C ILE A 36 -9.85 -5.62 18.69
N GLU A 37 -9.62 -6.73 19.40
CA GLU A 37 -8.33 -7.42 19.34
C GLU A 37 -8.06 -8.04 17.96
N GLU A 38 -9.07 -8.65 17.34
CA GLU A 38 -8.97 -9.16 15.97
C GLU A 38 -8.66 -8.03 14.96
N HIS A 39 -9.31 -6.88 15.09
CA HIS A 39 -9.04 -5.71 14.25
C HIS A 39 -7.64 -5.13 14.50
N LYS A 40 -7.15 -5.13 15.74
CA LYS A 40 -5.79 -4.70 16.06
C LYS A 40 -4.75 -5.56 15.36
N VAL A 41 -4.86 -6.90 15.48
CA VAL A 41 -3.95 -7.84 14.80
C VAL A 41 -3.97 -7.63 13.28
N MET A 42 -5.15 -7.37 12.71
CA MET A 42 -5.27 -7.05 11.28
C MET A 42 -4.59 -5.73 10.92
N ILE A 43 -4.78 -4.66 11.72
CA ILE A 43 -4.15 -3.35 11.49
C ILE A 43 -2.62 -3.45 11.59
N ASP A 44 -2.10 -4.14 12.60
CA ASP A 44 -0.67 -4.40 12.77
C ASP A 44 -0.10 -5.13 11.53
N SER A 45 -0.82 -6.14 11.03
CA SER A 45 -0.43 -6.86 9.81
C SER A 45 -0.41 -5.96 8.57
N ILE A 46 -1.42 -5.07 8.42
CA ILE A 46 -1.46 -4.09 7.32
C ILE A 46 -0.28 -3.12 7.42
N GLN A 47 0.06 -2.68 8.62
CA GLN A 47 1.17 -1.78 8.89
C GLN A 47 2.52 -2.42 8.53
N ASP A 48 2.73 -3.68 8.92
CA ASP A 48 3.94 -4.44 8.58
C ASP A 48 4.08 -4.63 7.05
N ILE A 49 3.00 -5.02 6.37
CA ILE A 49 2.98 -5.15 4.90
C ILE A 49 3.27 -3.79 4.25
N ALA A 50 2.66 -2.71 4.73
CA ALA A 50 2.88 -1.37 4.20
C ALA A 50 4.33 -0.90 4.39
N LEU A 51 4.96 -1.23 5.52
CA LEU A 51 6.39 -0.95 5.76
C LEU A 51 7.28 -1.69 4.78
N GLU A 52 7.03 -2.98 4.57
CA GLU A 52 7.81 -3.81 3.65
C GLU A 52 7.65 -3.35 2.18
N LEU A 53 6.43 -2.98 1.78
CA LEU A 53 6.16 -2.38 0.47
C LEU A 53 6.87 -1.04 0.31
N THR A 54 6.86 -0.21 1.35
CA THR A 54 7.55 1.09 1.33
C THR A 54 9.07 0.91 1.24
N ASN A 55 9.65 -0.06 1.94
CA ASN A 55 11.06 -0.43 1.82
C ASN A 55 11.41 -0.91 0.40
N SER A 56 10.54 -1.76 -0.16
CA SER A 56 10.70 -2.28 -1.52
C SER A 56 10.67 -1.15 -2.55
N ILE A 57 9.72 -0.22 -2.44
CA ILE A 57 9.63 0.97 -3.29
C ILE A 57 10.89 1.84 -3.15
N GLY A 58 11.40 2.04 -1.93
CA GLY A 58 12.63 2.80 -1.72
C GLY A 58 13.86 2.16 -2.34
N THR A 59 13.97 0.83 -2.25
CA THR A 59 15.06 0.07 -2.90
C THR A 59 14.97 0.17 -4.41
N LEU A 60 13.78 -0.06 -4.98
CA LEU A 60 13.54 0.07 -6.42
C LEU A 60 13.85 1.48 -6.90
N HIS A 61 13.34 2.50 -6.22
CA HIS A 61 13.60 3.89 -6.57
C HIS A 61 15.10 4.22 -6.56
N THR A 62 15.84 3.78 -5.54
CA THR A 62 17.29 3.98 -5.46
C THR A 62 18.03 3.34 -6.64
N LEU A 63 17.68 2.08 -6.97
CA LEU A 63 18.25 1.40 -8.13
C LEU A 63 17.91 2.14 -9.42
N THR A 64 16.67 2.57 -9.56
CA THR A 64 16.18 3.30 -10.72
C THR A 64 16.92 4.63 -10.91
N VAL A 65 17.09 5.43 -9.86
CA VAL A 65 17.87 6.68 -9.93
C VAL A 65 19.31 6.40 -10.32
N LYS A 66 19.92 5.35 -9.75
CA LYS A 66 21.28 4.94 -10.12
C LYS A 66 21.41 4.59 -11.60
N TYR A 67 20.49 3.78 -12.13
CA TYR A 67 20.50 3.41 -13.55
C TYR A 67 20.12 4.57 -14.47
N ALA A 68 19.22 5.45 -14.05
CA ALA A 68 18.91 6.69 -14.77
C ALA A 68 20.15 7.59 -14.87
N GLY A 69 20.95 7.71 -13.80
CA GLY A 69 22.22 8.42 -13.82
C GLY A 69 23.24 7.82 -14.80
N VAL A 70 23.36 6.49 -14.83
CA VAL A 70 24.22 5.79 -15.82
C VAL A 70 23.74 6.08 -17.25
N ALA A 71 22.45 5.95 -17.50
CA ALA A 71 21.86 6.23 -18.81
C ALA A 71 22.06 7.69 -19.22
N ASN A 72 21.89 8.65 -18.30
CA ASN A 72 22.10 10.07 -18.58
C ASN A 72 23.56 10.35 -18.98
N ASN A 73 24.54 9.81 -18.24
CA ASN A 73 25.95 9.96 -18.57
C ASN A 73 26.31 9.39 -19.96
N ILE A 74 25.69 8.27 -20.34
CA ILE A 74 25.86 7.69 -21.67
C ILE A 74 25.24 8.60 -22.74
N LEU A 75 24.03 9.13 -22.49
CA LEU A 75 23.35 10.05 -23.41
C LEU A 75 24.13 11.35 -23.58
N ASP A 76 24.69 11.93 -22.51
CA ASP A 76 25.52 13.14 -22.56
C ASP A 76 26.76 12.94 -23.44
N GLY A 77 27.35 11.74 -23.45
CA GLY A 77 28.48 11.39 -24.31
C GLY A 77 28.09 11.08 -25.76
N LEU A 78 26.94 10.44 -25.98
CA LEU A 78 26.49 9.99 -27.30
C LEU A 78 25.75 11.07 -28.10
N LEU A 79 24.94 11.92 -27.45
CA LEU A 79 24.13 12.96 -28.10
C LEU A 79 24.96 13.92 -28.96
N PRO A 80 26.15 14.41 -28.54
CA PRO A 80 26.98 15.28 -29.36
C PRO A 80 27.52 14.58 -30.61
N ILE A 81 27.90 13.30 -30.47
CA ILE A 81 28.43 12.48 -31.58
C ILE A 81 27.32 12.26 -32.60
N VAL A 82 26.12 11.90 -32.14
CA VAL A 82 24.94 11.76 -32.97
C VAL A 82 24.68 13.12 -33.64
N LYS A 83 24.44 14.21 -32.91
CA LYS A 83 24.18 15.53 -33.53
C LYS A 83 25.26 16.02 -34.53
N GLY A 84 26.49 15.53 -34.46
CA GLY A 84 27.57 15.83 -35.40
C GLY A 84 27.56 15.03 -36.72
N LEU A 85 26.73 14.00 -36.88
CA LEU A 85 26.66 13.19 -38.11
C LEU A 85 25.73 13.82 -39.17
N PRO A 86 26.13 13.84 -40.45
CA PRO A 86 25.39 14.52 -41.52
C PRO A 86 24.04 13.89 -41.88
N ILE A 87 23.83 12.60 -41.60
CA ILE A 87 22.54 11.91 -41.83
C ILE A 87 22.22 11.02 -40.64
N ILE A 88 21.18 11.38 -39.88
CA ILE A 88 20.63 10.57 -38.79
C ILE A 88 19.13 10.46 -38.93
N PRO A 89 18.56 9.25 -38.78
CA PRO A 89 17.13 9.07 -38.71
C PRO A 89 16.50 9.83 -37.53
N LYS A 90 15.47 10.65 -37.78
CA LYS A 90 14.79 11.46 -36.74
C LYS A 90 14.32 10.64 -35.53
N ASN A 91 13.88 9.40 -35.77
CA ASN A 91 13.45 8.48 -34.73
C ASN A 91 14.55 8.13 -33.70
N ILE A 92 15.82 8.13 -34.10
CA ILE A 92 16.94 7.88 -33.18
C ILE A 92 17.17 9.10 -32.29
N VAL A 93 17.14 10.30 -32.87
CA VAL A 93 17.29 11.56 -32.11
C VAL A 93 16.13 11.73 -31.13
N ASP A 94 14.90 11.49 -31.57
CA ASP A 94 13.71 11.58 -30.73
C ASP A 94 13.75 10.55 -29.58
N LEU A 95 14.28 9.35 -29.83
CA LEU A 95 14.46 8.35 -28.79
C LEU A 95 15.48 8.81 -27.74
N LEU A 96 16.63 9.31 -28.16
CA LEU A 96 17.68 9.78 -27.24
C LEU A 96 17.19 10.96 -26.38
N VAL A 97 16.48 11.92 -26.98
CA VAL A 97 15.89 13.07 -26.27
C VAL A 97 14.80 12.61 -25.30
N LYS A 98 13.97 11.63 -25.68
CA LYS A 98 12.96 11.06 -24.77
C LYS A 98 13.62 10.33 -23.60
N LEU A 99 14.67 9.55 -23.86
CA LEU A 99 15.41 8.86 -22.81
C LEU A 99 16.06 9.87 -21.85
N GLU A 100 16.69 10.93 -22.35
CA GLU A 100 17.27 12.01 -21.55
C GLU A 100 16.20 12.69 -20.68
N SER A 101 15.05 12.99 -21.25
CA SER A 101 13.93 13.60 -20.51
C SER A 101 13.40 12.69 -19.40
N ILE A 102 13.31 11.38 -19.64
CA ILE A 102 12.87 10.41 -18.65
C ILE A 102 13.92 10.27 -17.55
N THR A 103 15.19 10.08 -17.91
CA THR A 103 16.29 9.93 -16.95
C THR A 103 16.43 11.16 -16.05
N GLN A 104 16.32 12.36 -16.61
CA GLN A 104 16.39 13.57 -15.80
C GLN A 104 15.19 13.75 -14.88
N LYS A 105 13.97 13.47 -15.33
CA LYS A 105 12.79 13.51 -14.44
C LYS A 105 12.94 12.58 -13.23
N ILE A 106 13.58 11.43 -13.41
CA ILE A 106 13.85 10.48 -12.32
C ILE A 106 14.90 11.04 -11.35
N ILE A 107 15.98 11.59 -11.88
CA ILE A 107 17.07 12.16 -11.08
C ILE A 107 16.56 13.37 -10.29
N ASP A 108 15.82 14.27 -10.94
CA ASP A 108 15.27 15.48 -10.32
C ASP A 108 14.25 15.16 -9.23
N SER A 109 13.46 14.10 -9.40
CA SER A 109 12.46 13.67 -8.41
C SER A 109 13.03 12.85 -7.25
N ASN A 110 14.32 12.51 -7.27
CA ASN A 110 14.95 11.65 -6.27
C ASN A 110 14.81 12.19 -4.84
N ALA A 111 15.20 13.44 -4.61
CA ALA A 111 15.17 14.04 -3.26
C ALA A 111 13.74 14.07 -2.67
N GLN A 112 12.76 14.44 -3.49
CA GLN A 112 11.36 14.47 -3.07
C GLN A 112 10.81 13.07 -2.80
N THR A 113 11.16 12.10 -3.64
CA THR A 113 10.74 10.70 -3.49
C THR A 113 11.35 10.06 -2.25
N ALA A 114 12.65 10.23 -2.02
CA ALA A 114 13.34 9.74 -0.83
C ALA A 114 12.71 10.31 0.45
N LYS A 115 12.37 11.61 0.46
CA LYS A 115 11.64 12.25 1.56
C LYS A 115 10.25 11.63 1.76
N THR A 116 9.49 11.44 0.68
CA THR A 116 8.15 10.82 0.72
C THR A 116 8.20 9.42 1.33
N ILE A 117 9.18 8.60 0.93
CA ILE A 117 9.37 7.24 1.45
C ILE A 117 9.70 7.29 2.96
N ALA A 118 10.58 8.20 3.38
CA ALA A 118 10.94 8.36 4.79
C ALA A 118 9.76 8.85 5.64
N ASP A 119 8.96 9.78 5.11
CA ASP A 119 7.77 10.31 5.78
C ASP A 119 6.71 9.21 5.94
N VAL A 120 6.49 8.38 4.92
CA VAL A 120 5.57 7.23 4.97
C VAL A 120 6.07 6.15 5.93
N GLN A 121 7.36 5.78 5.89
CA GLN A 121 7.94 4.83 6.86
C GLN A 121 7.75 5.32 8.30
N THR A 122 8.01 6.61 8.54
CA THR A 122 7.85 7.22 9.85
C THR A 122 6.39 7.20 10.27
N GLY A 123 5.48 7.63 9.39
CA GLY A 123 4.04 7.64 9.64
C GLY A 123 3.49 6.25 9.94
N LEU A 124 3.93 5.24 9.20
CA LEU A 124 3.61 3.84 9.47
C LEU A 124 4.13 3.43 10.84
N LYS A 125 5.42 3.63 11.17
CA LYS A 125 5.98 3.23 12.47
C LYS A 125 5.34 3.93 13.67
N THR A 126 4.92 5.18 13.53
CA THR A 126 4.36 5.97 14.63
C THR A 126 2.83 6.00 14.66
N GLY A 127 2.16 5.35 13.71
CA GLY A 127 0.71 5.44 13.55
C GLY A 127 0.20 6.85 13.18
N ASP A 128 1.09 7.72 12.66
CA ASP A 128 0.73 9.09 12.28
C ASP A 128 0.10 9.10 10.88
N VAL A 129 -1.23 9.03 10.86
CA VAL A 129 -2.02 8.96 9.63
C VAL A 129 -1.87 10.24 8.78
N ASN A 130 -1.50 11.38 9.36
CA ASN A 130 -1.30 12.62 8.60
C ASN A 130 -0.04 12.52 7.71
N LYS A 131 1.00 11.82 8.18
CA LYS A 131 2.21 11.49 7.42
C LYS A 131 2.01 10.42 6.35
N ILE A 132 0.87 9.73 6.34
CA ILE A 132 0.53 8.74 5.32
C ILE A 132 -0.42 9.38 4.28
N LYS A 133 -1.48 10.06 4.75
CA LYS A 133 -2.56 10.62 3.92
C LYS A 133 -2.07 11.73 2.98
N GLY A 134 -1.04 12.48 3.35
CA GLY A 134 -0.44 13.52 2.50
C GLY A 134 0.46 12.99 1.37
N HIS A 135 0.88 11.72 1.44
CA HIS A 135 1.97 11.19 0.61
C HIS A 135 1.54 10.07 -0.36
N ALA A 136 0.30 9.58 -0.27
CA ALA A 136 -0.23 8.55 -1.17
C ALA A 136 -0.16 8.95 -2.66
N GLY A 137 -0.49 10.20 -3.00
CA GLY A 137 -0.37 10.70 -4.37
C GLY A 137 1.08 10.80 -4.85
N GLN A 138 2.02 11.05 -3.94
CA GLN A 138 3.44 11.09 -4.27
C GLN A 138 4.00 9.68 -4.53
N LEU A 139 3.62 8.68 -3.73
CA LEU A 139 3.95 7.27 -4.02
C LEU A 139 3.36 6.78 -5.35
N GLN A 140 2.17 7.27 -5.72
CA GLN A 140 1.58 6.99 -7.02
C GLN A 140 2.43 7.60 -8.16
N ASN A 141 2.95 8.82 -7.98
CA ASN A 141 3.85 9.44 -8.95
C ASN A 141 5.16 8.67 -9.10
N VAL A 142 5.73 8.16 -8.00
CA VAL A 142 6.93 7.30 -8.02
C VAL A 142 6.65 6.03 -8.81
N THR A 143 5.50 5.39 -8.56
CA THR A 143 5.07 4.19 -9.29
C THR A 143 4.92 4.48 -10.80
N ASN A 144 4.33 5.61 -11.16
CA ASN A 144 4.17 6.01 -12.56
C ASN A 144 5.52 6.33 -13.22
N ALA A 145 6.45 6.95 -12.50
CA ALA A 145 7.81 7.18 -12.98
C ALA A 145 8.56 5.87 -13.21
N LEU A 146 8.44 4.91 -12.28
CA LEU A 146 9.00 3.56 -12.44
C LEU A 146 8.41 2.84 -13.66
N LYS A 147 7.08 2.94 -13.87
CA LYS A 147 6.42 2.38 -15.06
C LYS A 147 6.91 3.00 -16.36
N ALA A 148 7.15 4.31 -16.38
CA ALA A 148 7.60 5.02 -17.58
C ALA A 148 9.01 4.58 -18.06
N ILE A 149 9.77 3.89 -17.21
CA ILE A 149 11.11 3.38 -17.52
C ILE A 149 11.05 1.97 -18.09
N LEU A 150 9.99 1.22 -17.80
CA LEU A 150 9.78 -0.12 -18.32
C LEU A 150 9.23 0.00 -19.75
N PRO A 151 9.99 -0.42 -20.78
CA PRO A 151 9.47 -0.41 -22.13
C PRO A 151 8.38 -1.49 -22.28
N GLY A 152 7.18 -1.08 -22.69
CA GLY A 152 6.18 -1.98 -23.31
C GLY A 152 5.32 -2.84 -22.38
N ILE A 153 4.70 -2.25 -21.35
CA ILE A 153 3.47 -2.76 -20.72
C ILE A 153 2.43 -1.66 -20.59
#